data_AF-A0A6J8EGV5-F1
#
_entry.id   AF-A0A6J8EGV5-F1
#
_cell.length_a   1.000
_cell.length_b   1.000
_cell.length_c   1.000
_cell.angle_alpha   90.00
_cell.angle_beta   90.00
_cell.angle_gamma   90.00
#
_symmetry.space_group_name_H-M   'P 1'
#
loop_
_entity.id
_entity.type
_entity.pdbx_description
1 polymer ?
#
loop_
_entity_poly.entity_id
_entity_poly.type
_entity_poly.pdbx_seq_one_letter_code
_entity_poly.pdbx_strand_id
1 'polypeptide(L)'
;MRAIEQALLSFITLFMGKCLKWVTDNQNCLRILQAGSMKENLQNLAYSIFCICKEHNIFIELQWIPRTLNSNADYISKLINHEDWQIPDEFFEFLESLLGPFIIDRFARVMNNKTKRFNSLFWNPTVEAVDAFTQNWHEENNWLSIQLYAQLNI
;
A
#
# COMPACT_ATOMS: atom_id res chain seq x y z
N MET A 1 9.03 -8.90 5.37
CA MET A 1 9.83 -8.47 4.20
C MET A 1 8.98 -7.76 3.15
N ARG A 2 7.95 -8.38 2.54
CA ARG A 2 7.06 -7.64 1.61
C ARG A 2 6.48 -6.35 2.19
N ALA A 3 6.06 -6.35 3.46
CA ALA A 3 5.61 -5.14 4.14
C ALA A 3 6.67 -4.01 4.17
N ILE A 4 7.97 -4.36 4.27
CA ILE A 4 9.07 -3.39 4.25
C ILE A 4 9.23 -2.81 2.86
N GLU A 5 9.32 -3.69 1.85
CA GLU A 5 9.44 -3.28 0.45
C GLU A 5 8.29 -2.34 0.05
N GLN A 6 7.05 -2.72 0.36
CA GLN A 6 5.87 -1.90 0.07
C GLN A 6 5.89 -0.56 0.82
N ALA A 7 6.28 -0.55 2.10
CA ALA A 7 6.41 0.69 2.85
C ALA A 7 7.50 1.61 2.24
N LEU A 8 8.66 1.06 1.89
CA LEU A 8 9.73 1.84 1.27
C LEU A 8 9.26 2.45 -0.05
N LEU A 9 8.64 1.65 -0.93
CA LEU A 9 8.13 2.11 -2.21
C LEU A 9 7.01 3.16 -2.07
N SER A 10 6.11 2.98 -1.10
CA SER A 10 4.98 3.91 -0.90
C SER A 10 5.42 5.26 -0.33
N PHE A 11 6.53 5.28 0.42
CA PHE A 11 6.99 6.45 1.16
C PHE A 11 8.41 6.88 0.76
N ILE A 12 8.85 6.58 -0.48
CA ILE A 12 10.20 6.91 -0.98
C ILE A 12 10.52 8.38 -0.73
N THR A 13 9.62 9.28 -1.14
CA THR A 13 9.81 10.73 -1.01
C THR A 13 9.95 11.18 0.44
N LEU A 14 9.25 10.52 1.36
CA LEU A 14 9.33 10.79 2.79
C LEU A 14 10.61 10.24 3.42
N PHE A 15 11.11 9.11 2.92
CA PHE A 15 12.22 8.36 3.51
C PHE A 15 13.59 8.69 2.92
N MET A 16 13.62 9.27 1.71
CA MET A 16 14.86 9.60 0.99
C MET A 16 15.86 10.36 1.88
N GLY A 17 17.09 9.86 1.92
CA GLY A 17 18.18 10.45 2.71
C GLY A 17 18.07 10.29 4.24
N LYS A 18 17.09 9.51 4.75
CA LYS A 18 16.87 9.36 6.20
C LYS A 18 17.39 8.03 6.74
N CYS A 19 17.63 8.01 8.05
CA CYS A 19 17.78 6.78 8.83
C CYS A 19 16.42 6.41 9.42
N LEU A 20 15.92 5.24 9.05
CA LEU A 20 14.66 4.67 9.49
C LEU A 20 14.92 3.57 10.51
N LYS A 21 14.21 3.64 11.63
CA LYS A 21 14.18 2.54 12.58
C LYS A 21 13.02 1.61 12.25
N TRP A 22 13.33 0.39 11.79
CA TRP A 22 12.34 -0.62 11.48
C TRP A 22 12.21 -1.64 12.61
N VAL A 23 11.03 -1.70 13.21
CA VAL A 23 10.72 -2.60 14.32
C VAL A 23 9.90 -3.80 13.82
N THR A 24 10.29 -5.02 14.19
CA THR A 24 9.57 -6.25 13.79
C THR A 24 9.60 -7.31 14.90
N ASP A 25 8.56 -8.14 14.96
CA ASP A 25 8.51 -9.34 15.81
C ASP A 25 9.01 -10.60 15.10
N ASN A 26 9.38 -10.52 13.82
CA ASN A 26 9.86 -11.65 13.03
C ASN A 26 11.39 -11.70 12.97
N GLN A 27 12.01 -12.53 13.82
CA GLN A 27 13.47 -12.70 13.85
C GLN A 27 14.05 -13.20 12.52
N ASN A 28 13.32 -14.04 11.78
CA ASN A 28 13.77 -14.51 10.47
C ASN A 28 13.87 -13.36 9.48
N CYS A 29 12.92 -12.42 9.51
CA CYS A 29 12.95 -11.21 8.69
C CYS A 29 14.22 -10.39 8.96
N LEU A 30 14.57 -10.19 10.23
CA LEU A 30 15.77 -9.45 10.62
C LEU A 30 17.05 -10.15 10.12
N ARG A 31 17.16 -11.47 10.32
CA ARG A 31 18.31 -12.25 9.83
C ARG A 31 18.47 -12.19 8.31
N ILE A 32 17.38 -12.32 7.58
CA ILE A 32 17.42 -12.32 6.10
C ILE A 32 17.83 -10.95 5.57
N LEU A 33 17.38 -9.85 6.18
CA LEU A 33 17.78 -8.52 5.74
C LEU A 33 19.26 -8.21 6.04
N GLN A 34 19.81 -8.81 7.08
CA GLN A 34 21.22 -8.63 7.45
C GLN A 34 22.17 -9.51 6.64
N ALA A 35 21.78 -10.76 6.36
CA ALA A 35 22.69 -11.78 5.82
C ALA A 35 22.21 -12.44 4.52
N GLY A 36 21.00 -12.13 4.05
CA GLY A 36 20.36 -12.80 2.93
C GLY A 36 19.71 -14.14 3.29
N SER A 37 19.25 -14.85 2.26
CA SER A 37 18.54 -16.12 2.35
C SER A 37 18.97 -17.05 1.22
N MET A 38 19.04 -18.36 1.49
CA MET A 38 19.25 -19.36 0.44
C MET A 38 18.00 -19.61 -0.42
N LYS A 39 16.82 -19.23 0.09
CA LYS A 39 15.57 -19.29 -0.69
C LYS A 39 15.52 -18.10 -1.64
N GLU A 40 15.48 -18.38 -2.94
CA GLU A 40 15.48 -17.39 -4.01
C GLU A 40 14.43 -16.28 -3.82
N ASN A 41 13.16 -16.64 -3.58
CA ASN A 41 12.10 -15.64 -3.38
C ASN A 41 12.39 -14.66 -2.22
N LEU A 42 13.02 -15.15 -1.14
CA LEU A 42 13.36 -14.32 0.01
C LEU A 42 14.62 -13.49 -0.25
N GLN A 43 15.57 -14.05 -1.01
CA GLN A 43 16.77 -13.34 -1.44
C GLN A 43 16.43 -12.20 -2.40
N ASN A 44 15.53 -12.44 -3.35
CA ASN A 44 15.06 -11.41 -4.29
C ASN A 44 14.38 -10.26 -3.55
N LEU A 45 13.57 -10.55 -2.52
CA LEU A 45 12.98 -9.52 -1.66
C LEU A 45 14.03 -8.74 -0.87
N ALA A 46 15.01 -9.42 -0.27
CA ALA A 46 16.08 -8.76 0.46
C ALA A 46 16.93 -7.87 -0.45
N TYR A 47 17.22 -8.35 -1.67
CA TYR A 47 17.95 -7.61 -2.69
C TYR A 47 17.16 -6.40 -3.19
N SER A 48 15.86 -6.54 -3.45
CA SER A 48 14.97 -5.43 -3.82
C SER A 48 15.00 -4.32 -2.77
N ILE A 49 14.81 -4.69 -1.49
CA ILE A 49 14.89 -3.75 -0.36
C ILE A 49 16.25 -3.05 -0.31
N PHE A 50 17.34 -3.80 -0.45
CA PHE A 50 18.69 -3.23 -0.47
C PHE A 50 18.89 -2.24 -1.62
N CYS A 51 18.42 -2.56 -2.83
CA CYS A 51 18.51 -1.68 -3.99
C CYS A 51 17.73 -0.38 -3.78
N ILE A 52 16.48 -0.45 -3.31
CA ILE A 52 15.66 0.74 -2.99
C ILE A 52 16.38 1.62 -1.95
N CYS A 53 16.91 1.01 -0.89
CA CYS A 53 17.65 1.75 0.13
C CYS A 53 18.89 2.44 -0.42
N LYS A 54 19.68 1.72 -1.24
CA LYS A 54 20.91 2.25 -1.84
C LYS A 54 20.61 3.40 -2.81
N GLU A 55 19.62 3.22 -3.68
CA GLU A 55 19.26 4.19 -4.71
C GLU A 55 18.77 5.52 -4.09
N HIS A 56 18.00 5.45 -3.00
CA HIS A 56 17.42 6.62 -2.35
C HIS A 56 18.16 7.09 -1.08
N ASN A 57 19.36 6.56 -0.84
CA ASN A 57 20.18 6.87 0.34
C ASN A 57 19.40 6.71 1.67
N ILE A 58 18.62 5.63 1.78
CA ILE A 58 17.82 5.29 2.97
C ILE A 58 18.63 4.29 3.80
N PHE A 59 18.84 4.61 5.07
CA PHE A 59 19.45 3.69 6.03
C PHE A 59 18.36 3.04 6.87
N ILE A 60 18.39 1.73 7.05
CA ILE A 60 17.42 1.02 7.91
C ILE A 60 18.15 0.40 9.09
N GLU A 61 17.80 0.85 10.29
CA GLU A 61 18.17 0.22 11.56
C GLU A 61 17.09 -0.80 11.95
N LEU A 62 17.44 -2.08 11.94
CA LEU A 62 16.51 -3.17 12.26
C LEU A 62 16.52 -3.47 13.76
N GLN A 63 15.36 -3.42 14.40
CA GLN A 63 15.16 -3.84 15.78
C GLN A 63 14.12 -4.96 15.87
N TRP A 64 14.47 -6.05 16.55
CA TRP A 64 13.50 -7.06 16.95
C TRP A 64 12.85 -6.70 18.29
N ILE A 65 11.53 -6.93 18.40
CA ILE A 65 10.77 -6.84 19.66
C ILE A 65 9.88 -8.07 19.86
N PRO A 66 9.53 -8.43 21.11
CA PRO A 66 8.51 -9.45 21.37
C PRO A 66 7.18 -9.12 20.70
N ARG A 67 6.46 -10.14 20.21
CA ARG A 67 5.17 -9.99 19.53
C ARG A 67 4.12 -9.24 20.37
N THR A 68 4.16 -9.38 21.69
CA THR A 68 3.28 -8.67 22.63
C THR A 68 3.44 -7.16 22.56
N LEU A 69 4.62 -6.66 22.17
CA LEU A 69 4.90 -5.24 21.97
C LEU A 69 4.63 -4.78 20.53
N ASN A 70 4.35 -5.70 19.61
CA ASN A 70 4.04 -5.41 18.21
C ASN A 70 2.53 -5.57 17.89
N SER A 71 1.67 -5.41 18.91
CA SER A 71 0.23 -5.66 18.81
C SER A 71 -0.46 -4.81 17.75
N ASN A 72 -0.07 -3.55 17.60
CA ASN A 72 -0.65 -2.65 16.60
C ASN A 72 -0.41 -3.13 15.17
N ALA A 73 0.83 -3.50 14.83
CA ALA A 73 1.16 -4.00 13.50
C ALA A 73 0.50 -5.36 13.23
N ASP A 74 0.43 -6.23 14.23
CA ASP A 74 -0.28 -7.52 14.13
C ASP A 74 -1.78 -7.32 13.90
N TYR A 75 -2.41 -6.40 14.63
CA TYR A 75 -3.82 -6.04 14.48
C TYR A 75 -4.11 -5.49 13.08
N ILE A 76 -3.34 -4.50 12.61
CA ILE A 76 -3.51 -3.91 11.27
C ILE A 76 -3.29 -4.98 10.19
N SER A 77 -2.32 -5.88 10.35
CA SER A 77 -2.06 -6.95 9.37
C SER A 77 -3.21 -7.96 9.24
N LYS A 78 -4.04 -8.07 10.28
CA LYS A 78 -5.19 -8.98 10.36
C LYS A 78 -6.51 -8.30 9.99
N LEU A 79 -6.49 -7.00 9.68
CA LEU A 79 -7.66 -6.28 9.21
C LEU A 79 -7.99 -6.77 7.78
N ILE A 80 -8.68 -7.90 7.69
CA ILE A 80 -9.26 -8.41 6.45
C ILE A 80 -10.57 -7.66 6.27
N ASN A 81 -10.59 -6.72 5.33
CA ASN A 81 -11.81 -6.00 5.00
C ASN A 81 -12.63 -6.88 4.04
N HIS A 82 -13.72 -7.48 4.54
CA HIS A 82 -14.60 -8.35 3.78
C HIS A 82 -15.45 -7.61 2.72
N GLU A 83 -15.30 -6.29 2.64
CA GLU A 83 -16.04 -5.39 1.76
C GLU A 83 -15.28 -5.07 0.45
N ASP A 84 -14.51 -6.02 -0.08
CA ASP A 84 -13.92 -5.93 -1.42
C ASP A 84 -14.98 -6.12 -2.53
N TRP A 85 -16.20 -5.65 -2.30
CA TRP A 85 -17.25 -5.60 -3.30
C TRP A 85 -16.82 -4.65 -4.42
N GLN A 86 -16.97 -5.13 -5.65
CA GLN A 86 -16.78 -4.33 -6.85
C GLN A 86 -17.89 -4.62 -7.83
N ILE A 87 -18.20 -3.60 -8.62
CA ILE A 87 -19.10 -3.73 -9.77
C ILE A 87 -18.39 -4.57 -10.86
N PRO A 88 -19.12 -5.44 -11.58
CA PRO A 88 -18.57 -6.19 -12.71
C PRO A 88 -18.01 -5.26 -13.80
N ASP A 89 -16.95 -5.70 -14.47
CA ASP A 89 -16.27 -4.90 -15.49
C ASP A 89 -17.22 -4.56 -16.64
N GLU A 90 -18.12 -5.45 -17.03
CA GLU A 90 -19.08 -5.22 -18.11
C GLU A 90 -20.05 -4.07 -17.79
N PHE A 91 -20.44 -3.94 -16.52
CA PHE A 91 -21.30 -2.84 -16.09
C PHE A 91 -20.52 -1.52 -15.98
N PHE A 92 -19.25 -1.58 -15.57
CA PHE A 92 -18.37 -0.42 -15.61
C PHE A 92 -18.14 0.08 -17.05
N GLU A 93 -17.87 -0.83 -17.99
CA GLU A 93 -17.72 -0.51 -19.42
C GLU A 93 -19.00 0.10 -20.02
N PHE A 94 -20.17 -0.43 -19.62
CA PHE A 94 -21.45 0.17 -19.98
C PHE A 94 -21.57 1.62 -19.48
N LEU A 95 -21.19 1.89 -18.23
CA LEU A 95 -21.20 3.25 -17.68
C LEU A 95 -20.14 4.15 -18.32
N GLU A 96 -18.96 3.65 -18.65
CA GLU A 96 -17.95 4.38 -19.44
C GLU A 96 -18.51 4.79 -20.81
N SER A 97 -19.27 3.92 -21.48
CA SER A 97 -19.86 4.25 -22.78
C SER A 97 -20.92 5.37 -22.71
N LEU A 98 -21.55 5.55 -21.54
CA LEU A 98 -22.64 6.50 -21.34
C LEU A 98 -22.16 7.83 -20.72
N LEU A 99 -21.22 7.75 -19.77
CA LEU A 99 -20.81 8.84 -18.89
C LEU A 99 -19.30 9.09 -18.92
N GLY A 100 -18.53 8.24 -19.58
CA GLY A 100 -17.07 8.27 -19.59
C GLY A 100 -16.46 9.22 -20.62
N PRO A 101 -15.11 9.23 -20.71
CA PRO A 101 -14.20 8.36 -19.96
C PRO A 101 -14.04 8.79 -18.49
N PHE A 102 -14.03 7.83 -17.56
CA PHE A 102 -13.69 8.12 -16.16
C PHE A 102 -12.17 8.22 -16.01
N ILE A 103 -11.72 9.30 -15.37
CA ILE A 103 -10.30 9.62 -15.29
C ILE A 103 -9.68 9.02 -14.02
N ILE A 104 -10.47 8.89 -12.96
CA ILE A 104 -9.98 8.53 -11.63
C ILE A 104 -11.05 7.87 -10.76
N ASP A 105 -10.65 6.82 -10.05
CA ASP A 105 -11.46 6.05 -9.12
C ASP A 105 -11.18 6.51 -7.69
N ARG A 106 -12.16 7.08 -7.01
CA ARG A 106 -11.97 7.74 -5.71
C ARG A 106 -11.98 6.79 -4.51
N PHE A 107 -12.52 5.59 -4.65
CA PHE A 107 -12.80 4.73 -3.51
C PHE A 107 -12.34 3.29 -3.77
N ALA A 108 -11.14 3.17 -4.35
CA ALA A 108 -10.61 1.90 -4.78
C ALA A 108 -9.44 1.39 -3.93
N ARG A 109 -9.12 0.13 -4.16
CA ARG A 109 -7.91 -0.54 -3.73
C ARG A 109 -7.15 -0.98 -4.97
N VAL A 110 -5.89 -1.34 -4.78
CA VAL A 110 -5.01 -1.87 -5.84
C VAL A 110 -5.61 -3.09 -6.55
N MET A 111 -6.49 -3.84 -5.89
CA MET A 111 -7.07 -5.07 -6.43
C MET A 111 -8.41 -4.86 -7.15
N ASN A 112 -9.07 -3.71 -6.98
CA ASN A 112 -10.41 -3.47 -7.51
C ASN A 112 -10.59 -2.08 -8.15
N ASN A 113 -9.50 -1.37 -8.42
CA ASN A 113 -9.53 -0.09 -9.12
C ASN A 113 -10.01 -0.28 -10.56
N LYS A 114 -10.90 0.62 -11.02
CA LYS A 114 -11.40 0.59 -12.41
C LYS A 114 -10.60 1.47 -13.37
N THR A 115 -9.79 2.37 -12.84
CA THR A 115 -8.99 3.33 -13.61
C THR A 115 -7.52 3.26 -13.21
N LYS A 116 -6.63 3.73 -14.10
CA LYS A 116 -5.17 3.77 -13.83
C LYS A 116 -4.81 4.67 -12.66
N ARG A 117 -5.49 5.81 -12.54
CA ARG A 117 -5.37 6.75 -11.42
C ARG A 117 -6.44 6.41 -10.40
N PHE A 118 -6.10 6.28 -9.13
CA PHE A 118 -7.08 5.98 -8.10
C PHE A 118 -6.64 6.42 -6.71
N ASN A 119 -7.61 6.69 -5.85
CA ASN A 119 -7.41 6.95 -4.43
C ASN A 119 -7.81 5.74 -3.60
N SER A 120 -7.12 5.56 -2.48
CA SER A 120 -7.34 4.44 -1.55
C SER A 120 -7.38 4.90 -0.11
N LEU A 121 -7.89 4.04 0.77
CA LEU A 121 -7.84 4.29 2.22
C LEU A 121 -6.39 4.23 2.76
N PHE A 122 -5.56 3.37 2.19
CA PHE A 122 -4.18 3.13 2.64
C PHE A 122 -3.18 3.31 1.52
N TRP A 123 -2.00 3.83 1.85
CA TRP A 123 -0.89 3.99 0.92
C TRP A 123 -0.46 2.65 0.30
N ASN A 124 -0.20 2.69 -1.01
CA ASN A 124 0.43 1.63 -1.77
C ASN A 124 1.26 2.27 -2.91
N PRO A 125 2.30 1.62 -3.45
CA PRO A 125 3.13 2.25 -4.48
C PRO A 125 2.39 2.70 -5.74
N THR A 126 1.22 2.12 -6.03
CA THR A 126 0.44 2.46 -7.24
C THR A 126 -0.71 3.45 -6.99
N VAL A 127 -0.95 3.86 -5.75
CA VAL A 127 -2.06 4.78 -5.45
C VAL A 127 -1.65 6.21 -5.75
N GLU A 128 -2.56 7.01 -6.28
CA GLU A 128 -2.28 8.42 -6.56
C GLU A 128 -2.26 9.24 -5.26
N ALA A 129 -3.23 9.00 -4.38
CA ALA A 129 -3.29 9.60 -3.06
C ALA A 129 -4.18 8.78 -2.11
N VAL A 130 -3.94 8.93 -0.81
CA VAL A 130 -4.83 8.43 0.22
C VAL A 130 -5.90 9.45 0.57
N ASP A 131 -7.04 8.96 1.05
CA ASP A 131 -8.19 9.78 1.46
C ASP A 131 -8.68 10.71 0.35
N ALA A 132 -9.61 10.21 -0.47
CA ALA A 132 -10.18 10.98 -1.56
C ALA A 132 -10.84 12.28 -1.11
N PHE A 133 -11.34 12.39 0.13
CA PHE A 133 -11.99 13.61 0.61
C PHE A 133 -11.01 14.78 0.78
N THR A 134 -9.71 14.49 0.84
CA THR A 134 -8.66 15.52 0.89
C THR A 134 -8.18 15.97 -0.50
N GLN A 135 -8.67 15.34 -1.57
CA GLN A 135 -8.22 15.59 -2.95
C GLN A 135 -9.13 16.60 -3.65
N ASN A 136 -8.58 17.30 -4.65
CA ASN A 136 -9.38 18.16 -5.53
C ASN A 136 -10.07 17.31 -6.60
N TRP A 137 -11.40 17.37 -6.67
CA TRP A 137 -12.20 16.60 -7.64
C TRP A 137 -12.64 17.42 -8.85
N HIS A 138 -12.29 18.70 -8.88
CA HIS A 138 -12.67 19.62 -9.95
C HIS A 138 -12.04 19.20 -11.28
N GLU A 139 -12.76 19.42 -12.38
CA GLU A 139 -12.34 19.11 -13.77
C GLU A 139 -12.04 17.64 -14.07
N GLU A 140 -12.26 16.72 -13.12
CA GLU A 140 -12.06 15.28 -13.34
C GLU A 140 -13.42 14.58 -13.47
N ASN A 141 -13.50 13.63 -14.40
CA ASN A 141 -14.64 12.72 -14.44
C ASN A 141 -14.39 11.59 -13.43
N ASN A 142 -15.05 11.70 -12.28
CA ASN A 142 -14.80 10.90 -11.10
C ASN A 142 -15.64 9.62 -11.12
N TRP A 143 -14.98 8.47 -11.12
CA TRP A 143 -15.64 7.21 -10.81
C TRP A 143 -15.77 7.05 -9.29
N LEU A 144 -17.01 6.85 -8.84
CA LEU A 144 -17.33 6.67 -7.42
C LEU A 144 -17.94 5.27 -7.24
N SER A 145 -17.11 4.30 -6.90
CA SER A 145 -17.61 3.02 -6.37
C SER A 145 -17.81 3.18 -4.87
N ILE A 146 -19.04 3.47 -4.43
CA ILE A 146 -19.35 3.51 -2.99
C ILE A 146 -19.21 2.07 -2.45
N GLN A 147 -18.02 1.74 -1.97
CA GLN A 147 -17.88 0.80 -0.88
C GLN A 147 -18.57 1.47 0.31
N LEU A 148 -19.52 0.80 0.95
CA LEU A 148 -20.22 1.33 2.12
C LEU A 148 -19.20 1.52 3.27
N TYR A 149 -18.45 2.61 3.27
CA TYR A 149 -17.63 3.06 4.40
C TYR A 149 -18.51 3.61 5.54
N ALA A 150 -19.70 3.03 5.73
CA ALA A 150 -20.64 3.41 6.77
C ALA A 150 -20.24 2.76 8.10
N GLN A 151 -19.00 2.99 8.56
CA GLN A 151 -18.58 2.77 9.95
C GLN A 151 -17.16 3.31 10.19
N LEU A 152 -16.96 4.61 10.05
CA LEU A 152 -15.94 5.30 10.85
C LEU A 152 -16.67 6.37 11.67
N ASN A 153 -16.95 6.02 12.92
CA ASN A 153 -17.44 6.93 13.94
C ASN A 153 -16.46 8.12 14.06
N ILE A 154 -17.02 9.32 13.95
CA ILE A 154 -16.45 10.58 14.44
C ILE A 154 -16.11 10.42 15.93
#